data_AF-C4YIL5-F1
#
_entry.id   AF-C4YIL5-F1
#
_cell.length_a   1.000
_cell.length_b   1.000
_cell.length_c   1.000
_cell.angle_alpha   90.00
_cell.angle_beta   90.00
_cell.angle_gamma   90.00
#
_symmetry.space_group_name_H-M   'P 1'
#
loop_
_entity.id
_entity.type
_entity.pdbx_description
1 polymer ?
#
loop_
_entity_poly.entity_id
_entity_poly.type
_entity_poly.pdbx_seq_one_letter_code
_entity_poly.pdbx_strand_id
1 'polypeptide(L)'
;MALQDVVTREYTINLHKRLHGVNFKKRAPKAVKEIKKFATLHMGTTDVRLDPKLNIAIWKRGVQGVENRMRLRISRKRNDEEDAKEKLFAYVEPVIVPSTKGLQTVVVEDDE
;
A
#
# COMPACT_ATOMS: atom_id res chain seq x y z
N MET A 1 18.08 1.98 -17.69
CA MET A 1 18.26 1.69 -16.25
C MET A 1 17.33 0.54 -15.94
N ALA A 2 17.86 -0.67 -15.81
CA ALA A 2 17.05 -1.87 -15.61
C ALA A 2 16.34 -1.75 -14.26
N LEU A 3 15.04 -1.45 -14.30
CA LEU A 3 14.14 -1.64 -13.18
C LEU A 3 14.25 -3.12 -12.82
N GLN A 4 14.90 -3.47 -11.71
CA GLN A 4 14.81 -4.83 -11.17
C GLN A 4 13.33 -5.22 -11.18
N ASP A 5 12.94 -6.23 -11.96
CA ASP A 5 11.52 -6.51 -12.22
C ASP A 5 10.75 -6.76 -10.93
N VAL A 6 11.43 -7.28 -9.92
CA VAL A 6 10.92 -7.54 -8.57
C VAL A 6 11.60 -6.60 -7.59
N VAL A 7 10.81 -5.86 -6.81
CA VAL A 7 11.32 -4.97 -5.76
C VAL A 7 10.32 -4.93 -4.62
N THR A 8 10.81 -5.08 -3.38
CA THR A 8 10.04 -4.78 -2.17
C THR A 8 10.48 -3.43 -1.61
N ARG A 9 9.53 -2.56 -1.30
CA ARG A 9 9.79 -1.25 -0.69
C ARG A 9 8.81 -0.97 0.42
N GLU A 10 9.31 -0.39 1.50
CA GLU A 10 8.47 0.15 2.54
C GLU A 10 8.25 1.65 2.39
N TYR A 11 6.99 2.05 2.44
CA TYR A 11 6.55 3.43 2.31
C TYR A 11 5.72 3.85 3.51
N THR A 12 5.82 5.12 3.86
CA THR A 12 4.89 5.76 4.80
C THR A 12 3.88 6.58 4.02
N ILE A 13 2.61 6.15 3.96
CA ILE A 13 1.54 6.91 3.32
C ILE A 13 0.95 7.93 4.31
N ASN A 14 0.83 9.19 3.88
CA ASN A 14 0.14 10.23 4.65
C ASN A 14 -1.34 10.28 4.25
N LEU A 15 -2.16 9.52 4.97
CA LEU A 15 -3.61 9.44 4.77
C LEU A 15 -4.32 10.70 5.26
N HIS A 16 -3.78 11.42 6.26
CA HIS A 16 -4.39 12.66 6.76
C HIS A 16 -4.56 13.71 5.66
N LYS A 17 -3.51 13.96 4.87
CA LYS A 17 -3.60 14.90 3.72
C LYS A 17 -4.53 14.39 2.63
N ARG A 18 -4.52 13.09 2.37
CA ARG A 18 -5.29 12.48 1.26
C ARG A 18 -6.78 12.29 1.58
N LEU A 19 -7.14 12.26 2.86
CA LEU A 19 -8.51 12.15 3.35
C LEU A 19 -9.08 13.47 3.87
N HIS A 20 -8.36 14.58 3.68
CA HIS A 20 -8.81 15.90 4.08
C HIS A 20 -10.09 16.29 3.34
N GLY A 21 -11.09 16.80 4.07
CA GLY A 21 -12.39 17.22 3.50
C GLY A 21 -13.31 16.08 3.07
N VAL A 22 -12.95 14.81 3.31
CA VAL A 22 -13.79 13.66 2.97
C VAL A 22 -14.85 13.46 4.05
N ASN A 23 -16.11 13.25 3.64
CA ASN A 23 -17.20 12.90 4.54
C ASN A 23 -16.83 11.66 5.38
N PHE A 24 -17.04 11.72 6.68
CA PHE A 24 -16.63 10.70 7.64
C PHE A 24 -17.09 9.28 7.28
N LYS A 25 -18.32 9.12 6.76
CA LYS A 25 -18.87 7.82 6.31
C LYS A 25 -18.11 7.20 5.12
N LYS A 26 -17.29 7.98 4.41
CA LYS A 26 -16.54 7.55 3.23
C LYS A 26 -15.03 7.53 3.45
N ARG A 27 -14.54 7.82 4.67
CA ARG A 27 -13.09 7.91 4.95
C ARG A 27 -12.35 6.59 4.75
N ALA A 28 -12.75 5.50 5.42
CA ALA A 28 -12.10 4.20 5.23
C ALA A 28 -12.19 3.67 3.78
N PRO A 29 -13.36 3.68 3.10
CA PRO A 29 -13.44 3.31 1.69
C PRO A 29 -12.55 4.17 0.77
N LYS A 30 -12.44 5.47 1.06
CA LYS A 30 -11.55 6.37 0.31
C LYS A 30 -10.08 6.06 0.59
N ALA A 31 -9.72 5.71 1.82
CA ALA A 31 -8.36 5.34 2.21
C ALA A 31 -7.87 4.12 1.42
N VAL A 32 -8.70 3.09 1.31
CA VAL A 32 -8.40 1.90 0.50
C VAL A 32 -8.12 2.28 -0.96
N LYS A 33 -8.98 3.11 -1.57
CA LYS A 33 -8.78 3.59 -2.95
C LYS A 33 -7.49 4.38 -3.11
N GLU A 34 -7.16 5.18 -2.10
CA GLU A 34 -5.98 6.02 -2.12
C GLU A 34 -4.68 5.23 -1.95
N ILE A 35 -4.70 4.15 -1.16
CA ILE A 35 -3.59 3.22 -1.04
C ILE A 35 -3.37 2.48 -2.37
N LYS A 36 -4.44 2.04 -3.04
CA LYS A 36 -4.32 1.46 -4.39
C LYS A 36 -3.66 2.44 -5.36
N LYS A 37 -4.14 3.69 -5.41
CA LYS A 37 -3.53 4.73 -6.25
C LYS A 37 -2.06 4.97 -5.94
N PHE A 38 -1.71 4.96 -4.66
CA PHE A 38 -0.34 5.11 -4.21
C PHE A 38 0.56 3.95 -4.70
N ALA A 39 0.09 2.72 -4.56
CA ALA A 39 0.80 1.55 -5.05
C ALA A 39 0.97 1.57 -6.58
N THR A 40 -0.09 1.89 -7.33
CA THR A 40 -0.02 2.03 -8.79
C THR A 40 1.01 3.08 -9.22
N LEU A 41 1.04 4.25 -8.57
CA LEU A 41 1.98 5.31 -8.91
C LEU A 41 3.44 4.94 -8.62
N HIS A 42 3.71 4.27 -7.50
CA HIS A 42 5.07 3.96 -7.07
C HIS A 42 5.65 2.67 -7.67
N MET A 43 4.80 1.69 -7.99
CA MET A 43 5.22 0.41 -8.58
C MET A 43 5.10 0.38 -10.11
N GLY A 44 4.29 1.26 -10.68
CA GLY A 44 4.01 1.30 -12.12
C GLY A 44 3.15 0.13 -12.61
N THR A 45 2.43 -0.55 -11.70
CA THR A 45 1.55 -1.69 -12.04
C THR A 45 0.07 -1.31 -11.93
N THR A 46 -0.73 -1.76 -12.88
CA THR A 46 -2.19 -1.60 -12.89
C THR A 46 -2.86 -2.61 -11.95
N ASP A 47 -2.33 -3.84 -11.86
CA ASP A 47 -2.76 -4.84 -10.89
C ASP A 47 -2.16 -4.56 -9.49
N VAL A 48 -3.05 -4.29 -8.54
CA VAL A 48 -2.73 -4.01 -7.13
C VAL A 48 -3.62 -4.87 -6.24
N ARG A 49 -2.98 -5.83 -5.58
CA ARG A 49 -3.59 -6.75 -4.62
C ARG A 49 -3.31 -6.25 -3.20
N LEU A 50 -4.36 -6.11 -2.40
CA LEU A 50 -4.27 -5.67 -1.00
C LEU A 50 -4.34 -6.89 -0.08
N ASP A 51 -3.45 -6.99 0.89
CA ASP A 51 -3.51 -8.01 1.92
C ASP A 51 -4.78 -7.82 2.81
N PRO A 52 -5.51 -8.88 3.18
CA PRO A 52 -6.63 -8.79 4.12
C PRO A 52 -6.30 -8.10 5.45
N LYS A 53 -5.10 -8.29 5.99
CA LYS A 53 -4.58 -7.63 7.19
C LYS A 53 -4.54 -6.11 7.03
N LEU A 54 -4.23 -5.61 5.82
CA LEU A 54 -4.25 -4.17 5.55
C LEU A 54 -5.66 -3.62 5.68
N ASN A 55 -6.65 -4.36 5.18
CA ASN A 55 -8.05 -3.96 5.33
C ASN A 55 -8.45 -3.95 6.81
N ILE A 56 -8.10 -4.98 7.59
CA ILE A 56 -8.36 -4.99 9.03
C ILE A 56 -7.73 -3.77 9.72
N ALA A 57 -6.48 -3.42 9.38
CA ALA A 57 -5.79 -2.26 9.95
C ALA A 57 -6.49 -0.93 9.62
N ILE A 58 -6.95 -0.74 8.38
CA ILE A 58 -7.66 0.46 7.95
C ILE A 58 -9.00 0.60 8.67
N TRP A 59 -9.70 -0.51 8.88
CA TRP A 59 -11.04 -0.53 9.49
C TRP A 59 -11.04 -0.72 11.01
N LYS A 60 -9.87 -0.87 11.65
CA LYS A 60 -9.72 -1.17 13.08
C LYS A 60 -10.46 -0.21 14.02
N ARG A 61 -10.54 1.08 13.67
CA ARG A 61 -11.23 2.12 14.46
C ARG A 61 -12.57 2.54 13.83
N GLY A 62 -13.13 1.71 12.94
CA GLY A 62 -14.35 1.99 12.19
C GLY A 62 -14.15 2.91 10.99
N VAL A 63 -15.27 3.26 10.35
CA VAL A 63 -15.28 3.97 9.04
C VAL A 63 -14.64 5.36 9.06
N GLN A 64 -14.68 6.03 10.22
CA GLN A 64 -14.18 7.40 10.39
C GLN A 64 -12.72 7.42 10.92
N GLY A 65 -12.34 6.40 11.69
CA GLY A 65 -11.11 6.35 12.49
C GLY A 65 -9.85 5.92 11.74
N VAL A 66 -9.72 6.27 10.47
CA VAL A 66 -8.52 5.90 9.69
C VAL A 66 -7.28 6.58 10.27
N GLU A 67 -6.21 5.82 10.46
CA GLU A 67 -4.93 6.34 10.95
C GLU A 67 -4.35 7.41 10.00
N ASN A 68 -3.77 8.46 10.59
CA ASN A 68 -3.26 9.61 9.84
C ASN A 68 -2.09 9.25 8.92
N ARG A 69 -1.25 8.30 9.36
CA ARG A 69 -0.12 7.77 8.61
C ARG A 69 -0.04 6.27 8.83
N MET A 70 0.24 5.54 7.76
CA MET A 70 0.38 4.09 7.81
C MET A 70 1.68 3.69 7.11
N ARG A 71 2.41 2.73 7.71
CA ARG A 71 3.57 2.11 7.06
C ARG A 71 3.07 0.93 6.25
N LEU A 72 3.45 0.89 4.99
CA LEU A 72 3.05 -0.12 4.01
C LEU A 72 4.30 -0.76 3.44
N ARG A 73 4.28 -2.07 3.30
CA ARG A 73 5.24 -2.80 2.48
C ARG A 73 4.57 -3.08 1.15
N ILE A 74 5.23 -2.68 0.07
CA ILE A 74 4.74 -2.88 -1.29
C ILE A 74 5.78 -3.73 -2.02
N SER A 75 5.37 -4.93 -2.41
CA SER A 75 6.20 -5.86 -3.17
C SER A 75 5.68 -5.94 -4.59
N ARG A 76 6.51 -5.59 -5.57
CA ARG A 76 6.24 -5.87 -6.96
C ARG A 76 6.74 -7.27 -7.28
N LYS A 77 5.83 -8.18 -7.63
CA LYS A 77 6.13 -9.59 -7.93
C LYS A 77 5.72 -9.93 -9.37
N ARG A 78 6.37 -10.95 -9.95
CA ARG A 78 5.96 -11.51 -11.25
C ARG A 78 4.69 -12.33 -11.06
N ASN A 79 3.79 -12.25 -12.03
CA ASN A 79 2.60 -13.07 -12.05
C ASN A 79 2.89 -14.36 -12.83
N ASP A 80 2.74 -15.52 -12.18
CA ASP A 80 2.98 -16.84 -12.78
C ASP A 80 1.70 -17.45 -13.39
N GLU A 81 0.55 -16.76 -13.33
CA GLU A 81 -0.67 -17.18 -14.03
C GLU A 81 -0.52 -17.04 -15.55
N GLU A 82 -0.66 -18.16 -16.28
CA GLU A 82 -0.51 -18.26 -17.74
C GLU A 82 -1.47 -17.33 -18.54
N ASP A 83 -2.62 -16.96 -17.97
CA ASP A 83 -3.63 -16.07 -18.57
C ASP A 83 -3.60 -14.62 -18.05
N ALA A 84 -2.56 -14.23 -17.31
CA ALA A 84 -2.50 -12.90 -16.73
C ALA A 84 -2.31 -11.80 -17.79
N LYS A 85 -3.24 -10.83 -17.82
CA LYS A 85 -3.15 -9.63 -18.68
C LYS A 85 -1.90 -8.77 -18.40
N GLU A 86 -1.36 -8.85 -17.19
CA GLU A 86 -0.23 -8.06 -16.72
C GLU A 86 0.82 -9.00 -16.11
N LYS A 87 2.08 -8.87 -16.56
CA LYS A 87 3.20 -9.73 -16.11
C LYS A 87 3.65 -9.44 -14.68
N LEU A 88 3.28 -8.29 -14.11
CA LEU A 88 3.70 -7.82 -12.80
C LEU A 88 2.48 -7.37 -12.00
N PHE A 89 2.44 -7.74 -10.72
CA PHE A 89 1.44 -7.23 -9.78
C PHE A 89 2.14 -6.62 -8.56
N ALA A 90 1.47 -5.64 -7.94
CA ALA A 90 1.90 -5.10 -6.65
C ALA A 90 1.07 -5.73 -5.53
N TYR A 91 1.75 -6.28 -4.53
CA TYR A 91 1.16 -6.76 -3.29
C TYR A 91 1.41 -5.73 -2.18
N VAL A 92 0.35 -5.35 -1.45
CA VAL A 92 0.44 -4.32 -0.41
C VAL A 92 0.07 -4.91 0.95
N GLU A 93 1.01 -4.83 1.88
CA GLU A 93 0.88 -5.32 3.25
C GLU A 93 1.00 -4.17 4.26
N PRO A 94 0.30 -4.24 5.41
CA PRO A 94 0.51 -3.29 6.49
C PRO A 94 1.77 -3.66 7.28
N VAL A 95 2.61 -2.69 7.59
CA VAL A 95 3.71 -2.88 8.55
C VAL A 95 3.30 -2.22 9.87
N ILE A 96 3.10 -3.03 10.89
CA ILE A 96 2.72 -2.54 12.22
C ILE A 96 3.99 -2.06 12.92
N VAL A 97 4.18 -0.75 12.96
CA VAL A 97 5.28 -0.10 13.68
C VAL A 97 4.74 0.76 14.81
N PRO A 98 5.47 0.88 15.94
CA PRO A 98 5.05 1.72 17.07
C PRO A 98 5.02 3.22 16.70
N SER A 99 5.86 3.66 15.75
CA SER A 99 5.86 5.04 15.25
C SER A 99 6.15 5.09 13.76
N THR A 100 5.37 5.90 13.04
CA THR A 100 5.54 6.17 11.60
C THR A 100 6.26 7.50 11.33
N LYS A 101 6.70 8.21 12.38
CA LYS A 101 7.37 9.51 12.26
C LYS A 101 8.87 9.31 12.00
N GLY A 102 9.39 9.96 10.97
CA GLY A 102 10.82 9.89 10.61
C GLY A 102 11.22 8.68 9.76
N LEU A 103 10.32 7.72 9.53
CA LEU A 103 10.60 6.58 8.66
C LEU A 103 10.59 7.00 7.19
N GLN A 104 11.77 6.98 6.57
CA GLN A 104 11.96 7.22 5.14
C GLN A 104 11.57 5.97 4.31
N THR A 105 11.50 6.13 2.99
CA THR A 105 11.33 4.98 2.10
C THR A 105 12.56 4.10 2.17
N VAL A 106 12.36 2.81 2.44
CA VAL A 106 13.44 1.83 2.52
C VAL A 106 13.17 0.78 1.46
N VAL A 107 14.20 0.44 0.67
CA VAL A 107 14.17 -0.75 -0.17
C VAL A 107 14.45 -1.92 0.75
N VAL A 108 13.51 -2.86 0.82
CA VAL A 108 13.69 -4.09 1.59
C VAL A 108 14.19 -5.12 0.59
N GLU A 109 15.40 -5.60 0.81
CA GLU A 109 15.87 -6.81 0.15
C GLU A 109 15.14 -7.96 0.87
N ASP A 110 14.36 -8.74 0.11
CA ASP A 110 13.91 -10.05 0.58
C ASP A 110 15.17 -10.93 0.57
N ASP A 111 15.96 -10.84 1.64
CA ASP A 111 16.86 -11.93 2.02
C ASP A 111 15.95 -13.11 2.37
N GLU A 112 16.09 -14.19 1.62
CA GLU A 112 15.35 -15.46 1.75
C GLU A 112 15.13 -15.93 3.19
#